data_AF-A0A5K1BAS8-F1
#
_entry.id   AF-A0A5K1BAS8-F1
#
_cell.length_a   1.000
_cell.length_b   1.000
_cell.length_c   1.000
_cell.angle_alpha   90.00
_cell.angle_beta   90.00
_cell.angle_gamma   90.00
#
_symmetry.space_group_name_H-M   'P 1'
#
loop_
_entity.id
_entity.type
_entity.pdbx_description
1 polymer ?
#
loop_
_entity_poly.entity_id
_entity_poly.type
_entity_poly.pdbx_seq_one_letter_code
_entity_poly.pdbx_strand_id
1 'polypeptide(L)' 'VVVRIRPLNKDEEGGEQIVQKTSPNSLSVLDQIFTFDSVAGTDSMQ' A
#
# COMPACT_ATOMS: atom_id res chain seq x y z
N VAL A 1 11.96 5.02 7.96
CA VAL A 1 10.63 4.39 8.15
C VAL A 1 10.27 3.60 6.91
N VAL A 2 9.91 2.32 7.04
CA VAL A 2 9.52 1.44 5.93
C VAL A 2 8.06 1.04 6.10
N VAL A 3 7.28 1.12 5.02
CA VAL A 3 5.86 0.72 4.99
C VAL A 3 5.71 -0.52 4.12
N ARG A 4 4.88 -1.49 4.55
CA ARG A 4 4.57 -2.70 3.79
C ARG A 4 3.06 -2.85 3.62
N ILE A 5 2.62 -2.90 2.37
CA ILE A 5 1.21 -3.13 2.01
C ILE A 5 0.96 -4.63 2.02
N ARG A 6 -0.05 -5.07 2.77
CA ARG A 6 -0.49 -6.48 2.83
C ARG A 6 -1.50 -6.74 1.70
N PRO A 7 -1.46 -7.91 1.04
CA PRO A 7 -2.53 -8.32 0.14
C PRO A 7 -3.88 -8.34 0.87
N LEU A 8 -4.96 -8.06 0.14
CA LEU A 8 -6.33 -8.17 0.64
C LEU A 8 -6.67 -9.64 0.88
N ASN A 9 -7.33 -9.94 1.99
CA ASN A 9 -7.85 -11.28 2.28
C ASN A 9 -9.29 -11.43 1.77
N LYS A 10 -9.81 -12.67 1.76
CA LYS A 10 -11.15 -12.99 1.22
C LYS A 10 -12.30 -12.25 1.91
N ASP A 11 -12.13 -11.93 3.20
CA ASP A 11 -13.05 -11.12 3.99
C ASP A 11 -13.00 -9.62 3.64
N GLU A 12 -11.91 -9.16 3.01
CA GLU A 12 -11.65 -7.77 2.65
C GLU A 12 -11.99 -7.47 1.17
N GLU A 13 -12.28 -8.49 0.35
CA GLU A 13 -12.58 -8.35 -1.09
C GLU A 13 -13.85 -7.54 -1.39
N GLY A 14 -14.76 -7.40 -0.42
CA GLY A 14 -15.98 -6.58 -0.54
C GLY A 14 -15.79 -5.10 -0.19
N GLY A 15 -14.59 -4.72 0.28
CA GLY A 15 -14.26 -3.36 0.68
C GLY A 15 -13.56 -2.57 -0.42
N GLU A 16 -13.66 -1.25 -0.38
CA GLU A 16 -12.92 -0.38 -1.29
C GLU A 16 -11.41 -0.37 -0.94
N GLN A 17 -10.56 -0.59 -1.95
CA GLN A 17 -9.12 -0.47 -1.77
C GLN A 17 -8.71 1.01 -1.77
N ILE A 18 -8.51 1.57 -0.57
CA ILE A 18 -8.16 2.99 -0.40
C ILE A 18 -6.66 3.27 -0.43
N VAL A 19 -5.82 2.23 -0.36
CA VAL A 19 -4.34 2.34 -0.36
C VAL A 19 -3.77 1.94 -1.71
N GLN A 20 -2.99 2.84 -2.31
CA GLN A 20 -2.37 2.64 -3.63
C GLN A 20 -0.89 3.04 -3.57
N LYS A 21 0.02 2.15 -3.99
CA LYS A 21 1.44 2.50 -4.11
C LYS A 21 1.65 3.35 -5.36
N THR A 22 2.15 4.58 -5.21
CA THR A 22 2.38 5.50 -6.32
C THR A 22 3.84 5.52 -6.78
N SER A 23 4.78 5.20 -5.89
CA SER A 23 6.22 5.18 -6.18
C SER A 23 6.96 4.25 -5.21
N PRO A 24 8.26 3.94 -5.42
CA PRO A 24 9.03 3.09 -4.50
C PRO A 24 9.08 3.60 -3.05
N ASN A 25 8.88 4.90 -2.85
CA ASN A 25 8.94 5.60 -1.57
C ASN A 25 7.64 6.35 -1.23
N SER A 26 6.59 6.19 -2.04
CA SER A 26 5.34 6.96 -1.87
C SER A 26 4.11 6.08 -2.06
N LEU A 27 3.06 6.39 -1.30
CA LEU A 27 1.74 5.78 -1.42
C LEU A 27 0.64 6.83 -1.28
N SER A 28 -0.52 6.55 -1.84
CA SER A 28 -1.74 7.33 -1.70
C SER A 28 -2.73 6.61 -0.79
N VAL A 29 -3.37 7.35 0.12
CA VAL A 29 -4.52 6.92 0.92
C VAL A 29 -5.63 7.93 0.72
N LEU A 30 -6.77 7.50 0.16
CA LEU A 30 -7.92 8.41 -0.10
C LEU A 30 -7.50 9.70 -0.84
N ASP A 31 -6.72 9.56 -1.92
CA ASP A 31 -6.16 10.66 -2.72
C ASP A 31 -5.12 11.56 -2.02
N GLN A 32 -4.75 11.27 -0.78
CA GLN A 32 -3.65 11.94 -0.09
C GLN A 32 -2.33 11.17 -0.24
N ILE A 33 -1.29 11.86 -0.70
CA ILE A 33 0.04 11.28 -0.90
C ILE A 33 0.89 11.35 0.38
N PHE A 34 1.52 10.23 0.71
CA PHE A 34 2.48 10.09 1.80
C PHE A 34 3.84 9.63 1.25
N THR A 35 4.92 10.10 1.88
CA THR A 35 6.30 9.77 1.52
C THR A 35 7.02 9.10 2.70
N PHE A 36 7.82 8.09 2.40
CA PHE A 36 8.58 7.27 3.36
C PHE A 36 9.98 7.00 2.81
N ASP A 37 10.86 6.37 3.59
CA ASP A 37 12.16 5.92 3.06
C ASP A 37 11.98 4.76 2.07
N SER A 38 10.97 3.90 2.26
CA SER A 38 10.65 2.79 1.35
C SER A 38 9.23 2.26 1.54
N VAL A 39 8.59 1.87 0.43
CA VAL A 39 7.25 1.26 0.37
C VAL A 39 7.31 -0.09 -0.36
N ALA A 40 7.10 -1.17 0.39
CA ALA A 40 6.96 -2.53 -0.13
C ALA A 40 5.50 -2.79 -0.54
N GLY A 41 5.31 -3.26 -1.78
CA GLY A 41 4.00 -3.56 -2.37
C GLY A 41 3.47 -4.94 -1.97
N THR A 42 2.28 -5.27 -2.45
CA THR A 42 1.63 -6.58 -2.22
C THR A 42 2.38 -7.73 -2.92
N ASP A 43 3.18 -7.40 -3.94
CA ASP A 43 4.07 -8.27 -4.70
C ASP A 43 5.46 -8.47 -4.05
N SER A 44 5.77 -7.74 -2.98
CA SER A 44 7.09 -7.82 -2.35
C SER A 44 7.24 -9.14 -1.57
N MET A 45 8.14 -10.00 -2.07
CA MET A 45 8.55 -11.23 -1.41
C MET A 45 9.41 -10.92 -0.17
N GLN A 46 9.30 -11.77 0.85
CA GLN A 46 10.10 -11.66 2.08
C GLN A 46 11.56 -12.11 1.85
#